data_AF-A0A089PFR0-F1
#
_entry.id   AF-A0A089PFR0-F1
#
_cell.length_a   1.000
_cell.length_b   1.000
_cell.length_c   1.000
_cell.angle_alpha   90.00
_cell.angle_beta   90.00
_cell.angle_gamma   90.00
#
_symmetry.space_group_name_H-M   'P 1'
#
loop_
_entity.id
_entity.type
_entity.pdbx_description
1 polymer ?
#
loop_
_entity_poly.entity_id
_entity_poly.type
_entity_poly.pdbx_seq_one_letter_code
_entity_poly.pdbx_strand_id
1 'polypeptide(L)'
;MNEENGKNNKSFEYETNNLIRSTLNEKESVKDLENIAPKPSNQLTNGLLGWYSVSSSESIKEGKLNHFTIYNEPLVLYRDREGIVKCVKDVCPHRGASFLGGEVINGQLVCPYHGARFSSQGSCTNLDRITCQHIIDSNYDNYAKSIKLFQYPCVEKEGYIYIYYTGTPLANIEDFQIKSSINSLLPDSYGFPSLEYEYEEVYVDFKADWARIIENHLDILHVFWMHGDTIPDKNVSRETITSFNQKIKRDNRQIESIYSYKTNGQEEFIRIKFVPPGRIFIYKGSPESTRYIQVLDHIPLGNNKARVIVRHYRKFLKNKLFTNLVLFSHLQRRTFYKIFSEDYLVLKTQTFNDQMGYIQKDNVKLLGEDKMVQYYWDWLQNALNKEKPWDIHPTNSLTNSVHDDRGMQYPPENPNMAIKNNRKIIIKLLTRLLFPISFILLLI
;
A
#
# COMPACT_ATOMS: atom_id res chain seq x y z
N MET A 1 72.03 66.66 17.91
CA MET A 1 72.38 66.89 19.32
C MET A 1 71.30 66.21 20.14
N ASN A 2 71.69 65.09 20.76
CA ASN A 2 71.18 64.43 21.97
C ASN A 2 69.70 64.01 22.01
N GLU A 3 69.42 62.70 21.99
CA GLU A 3 69.21 61.83 23.20
C GLU A 3 67.80 62.08 23.77
N GLU A 4 66.93 61.10 24.08
CA GLU A 4 67.16 59.76 24.62
C GLU A 4 65.85 58.92 24.58
N ASN A 5 66.02 57.61 24.41
CA ASN A 5 65.36 56.46 25.06
C ASN A 5 63.82 56.27 25.14
N GLY A 6 63.38 55.08 24.68
CA GLY A 6 62.04 54.55 24.99
C GLY A 6 61.63 53.19 24.41
N LYS A 7 62.32 52.10 24.76
CA LYS A 7 61.84 50.70 24.98
C LYS A 7 61.14 49.86 23.87
N ASN A 8 61.83 48.75 23.57
CA ASN A 8 61.38 47.35 23.44
C ASN A 8 60.54 46.84 22.25
N ASN A 9 61.27 46.31 21.27
CA ASN A 9 61.19 44.96 20.67
C ASN A 9 59.88 44.16 20.82
N LYS A 10 59.13 44.06 19.72
CA LYS A 10 58.40 42.85 19.29
C LYS A 10 57.87 43.04 17.86
N SER A 11 58.66 42.72 16.86
CA SER A 11 58.18 42.64 15.46
C SER A 11 59.16 41.87 14.58
N PHE A 12 59.38 40.59 14.87
CA PHE A 12 60.02 39.64 13.95
C PHE A 12 59.60 38.21 14.33
N GLU A 13 58.30 37.92 14.23
CA GLU A 13 57.76 36.59 14.54
C GLU A 13 56.50 36.28 13.71
N TYR A 14 56.49 36.65 12.42
CA TYR A 14 55.33 36.38 11.56
C TYR A 14 55.60 35.85 10.14
N GLU A 15 56.84 35.52 9.75
CA GLU A 15 57.08 35.07 8.36
C GLU A 15 58.01 33.86 8.15
N THR A 16 58.41 33.13 9.20
CA THR A 16 59.34 31.99 9.07
C THR A 16 58.86 30.68 9.69
N ASN A 17 57.54 30.50 9.85
CA ASN A 17 56.94 29.22 10.27
C ASN A 17 56.12 28.49 9.17
N ASN A 18 56.09 29.02 7.94
CA ASN A 18 55.26 28.46 6.85
C ASN A 18 56.03 27.70 5.76
N LEU A 19 57.34 27.48 5.89
CA LEU A 19 58.13 26.82 4.83
C LEU A 19 58.87 25.52 5.21
N ILE A 20 58.73 25.00 6.44
CA ILE A 20 59.48 23.79 6.88
C ILE A 20 58.55 22.66 7.38
N ARG A 21 57.22 22.83 7.31
CA ARG A 21 56.26 21.76 7.63
C ARG A 21 55.72 20.99 6.42
N SER A 22 56.25 21.21 5.23
CA SER A 22 55.76 20.64 3.97
C SER A 22 56.47 19.36 3.49
N THR A 23 57.34 18.73 4.29
CA THR A 23 58.12 17.54 3.84
C THR A 23 58.06 16.33 4.77
N LEU A 24 57.01 16.21 5.59
CA LEU A 24 56.71 14.99 6.35
C LEU A 24 55.19 14.73 6.33
N ASN A 25 54.70 14.12 5.25
CA ASN A 25 53.54 13.20 5.21
C ASN A 25 53.26 12.69 3.78
N GLU A 26 54.31 12.34 3.02
CA GLU A 26 54.21 11.83 1.64
C GLU A 26 54.24 10.29 1.54
N LYS A 27 53.76 9.58 2.57
CA LYS A 27 53.64 8.11 2.55
C LYS A 27 52.33 7.63 3.19
N GLU A 28 51.19 8.13 2.71
CA GLU A 28 49.88 7.49 2.91
C GLU A 28 48.82 8.12 1.99
N SER A 29 49.00 7.97 0.67
CA SER A 29 47.98 8.45 -0.30
C SER A 29 48.02 7.71 -1.64
N VAL A 30 47.98 6.37 -1.61
CA VAL A 30 47.73 5.57 -2.83
C VAL A 30 46.75 4.41 -2.57
N LYS A 31 45.75 4.60 -1.68
CA LYS A 31 44.68 3.61 -1.49
C LYS A 31 43.23 4.12 -1.45
N ASP A 32 42.98 5.42 -1.51
CA ASP A 32 41.60 5.95 -1.37
C ASP A 32 41.12 6.75 -2.61
N LEU A 33 41.31 6.17 -3.80
CA LEU A 33 40.64 6.63 -5.03
C LEU A 33 39.81 5.51 -5.67
N GLU A 34 39.26 4.61 -4.86
CA GLU A 34 38.11 3.81 -5.27
C GLU A 34 36.86 4.69 -5.19
N ASN A 35 36.40 5.17 -6.35
CA ASN A 35 35.02 5.54 -6.67
C ASN A 35 34.08 5.79 -5.46
N ILE A 36 34.09 7.02 -4.93
CA ILE A 36 32.97 7.49 -4.10
C ILE A 36 31.81 7.82 -5.06
N ALA A 37 31.17 6.78 -5.59
CA ALA A 37 29.80 6.94 -6.06
C ALA A 37 28.98 7.51 -4.89
N PRO A 38 28.17 8.57 -5.08
CA PRO A 38 27.37 9.11 -4.01
C PRO A 38 26.52 7.98 -3.42
N LYS A 39 26.57 7.80 -2.09
CA LYS A 39 25.68 6.85 -1.41
C LYS A 39 24.26 7.13 -1.88
N PRO A 40 23.51 6.15 -2.40
CA PRO A 40 22.16 6.40 -2.91
C PRO A 40 21.34 7.03 -1.79
N SER A 41 20.72 8.17 -2.09
CA SER A 41 19.85 8.88 -1.16
C SER A 41 18.81 7.91 -0.61
N ASN A 42 18.58 7.93 0.72
CA ASN A 42 17.49 7.15 1.33
C ASN A 42 16.10 7.69 0.90
N GLN A 43 16.04 8.75 0.09
CA GLN A 43 14.80 9.41 -0.30
C GLN A 43 14.27 8.87 -1.63
N LEU A 44 13.15 8.15 -1.55
CA LEU A 44 12.35 7.77 -2.72
C LEU A 44 11.58 9.00 -3.24
N THR A 45 11.33 9.04 -4.55
CA THR A 45 10.64 10.16 -5.23
C THR A 45 9.16 10.20 -4.90
N ASN A 46 8.55 9.03 -4.69
CA ASN A 46 7.13 8.90 -4.38
C ASN A 46 6.96 8.94 -2.85
N GLY A 47 6.12 9.85 -2.38
CA GLY A 47 5.73 9.96 -0.97
C GLY A 47 4.44 9.20 -0.66
N LEU A 48 3.66 9.75 0.27
CA LEU A 48 2.35 9.28 0.71
C LEU A 48 1.21 9.82 -0.16
N LEU A 49 1.43 10.91 -0.88
CA LEU A 49 0.53 11.43 -1.90
C LEU A 49 0.93 10.81 -3.26
N GLY A 50 0.11 9.89 -3.77
CA GLY A 50 0.45 9.11 -4.94
C GLY A 50 -0.57 8.04 -5.29
N TRP A 51 -0.17 7.10 -6.15
CA TRP A 51 -1.02 6.00 -6.59
C TRP A 51 -1.17 4.91 -5.51
N TYR A 52 -2.41 4.68 -5.08
CA TYR A 52 -2.80 3.54 -4.24
C TYR A 52 -3.61 2.54 -5.06
N SER A 53 -3.32 1.25 -4.92
CA SER A 53 -4.27 0.22 -5.32
C SER A 53 -5.34 0.09 -4.24
N VAL A 54 -6.60 0.34 -4.59
CA VAL A 54 -7.68 0.44 -3.59
C VAL A 54 -8.73 -0.65 -3.71
N SER A 55 -8.81 -1.30 -4.86
CA SER A 55 -9.74 -2.39 -5.10
C SER A 55 -9.33 -3.24 -6.30
N SER A 56 -9.88 -4.44 -6.37
CA SER A 56 -9.89 -5.26 -7.57
C SER A 56 -10.94 -4.75 -8.54
N SER A 57 -10.64 -4.74 -9.83
CA SER A 57 -11.58 -4.35 -10.88
C SER A 57 -12.90 -5.13 -10.78
N GLU A 58 -12.82 -6.45 -10.55
CA GLU A 58 -13.98 -7.34 -10.49
C GLU A 58 -14.87 -7.10 -9.26
N SER A 59 -14.32 -6.44 -8.22
CA SER A 59 -15.08 -6.14 -7.00
C SER A 59 -16.08 -5.00 -7.20
N ILE A 60 -15.84 -4.12 -8.18
CA ILE A 60 -16.72 -2.98 -8.47
C ILE A 60 -17.65 -3.38 -9.61
N LYS A 61 -18.83 -3.88 -9.24
CA LYS A 61 -19.88 -4.26 -10.19
C LYS A 61 -20.62 -3.03 -10.69
N GLU A 62 -21.14 -3.10 -11.91
CA GLU A 62 -22.08 -2.13 -12.43
C GLU A 62 -23.29 -1.95 -11.48
N GLY A 63 -23.76 -0.72 -11.34
CA GLY A 63 -24.89 -0.42 -10.44
C GLY A 63 -24.54 -0.40 -8.95
N LYS A 64 -23.28 -0.64 -8.56
CA LYS A 64 -22.86 -0.72 -7.15
C LYS A 64 -21.89 0.38 -6.77
N LEU A 65 -22.07 0.85 -5.53
CA LEU A 65 -21.14 1.75 -4.85
C LEU A 65 -20.22 0.94 -3.95
N ASN A 66 -18.94 1.31 -3.91
CA ASN A 66 -17.97 0.78 -2.97
C ASN A 66 -17.36 1.94 -2.20
N HIS A 67 -17.67 1.99 -0.90
CA HIS A 67 -17.19 3.02 0.01
C HIS A 67 -15.95 2.54 0.74
N PHE A 68 -14.98 3.44 0.90
CA PHE A 68 -13.75 3.22 1.64
C PHE A 68 -13.20 4.58 2.09
N THR A 69 -12.08 4.56 2.79
CA THR A 69 -11.39 5.77 3.22
C THR A 69 -9.90 5.71 2.87
N ILE A 70 -9.28 6.87 2.71
CA ILE A 70 -7.81 7.02 2.72
C ILE A 70 -7.47 8.19 3.63
N TYR A 71 -6.62 7.98 4.64
CA TYR A 71 -6.27 8.99 5.64
C TYR A 71 -7.51 9.71 6.24
N ASN A 72 -8.53 8.93 6.60
CA ASN A 72 -9.86 9.37 7.07
C ASN A 72 -10.74 10.06 6.02
N GLU A 73 -10.26 10.34 4.80
CA GLU A 73 -11.11 10.91 3.75
C GLU A 73 -12.09 9.86 3.23
N PRO A 74 -13.41 10.11 3.26
CA PRO A 74 -14.38 9.16 2.76
C PRO A 74 -14.49 9.27 1.24
N LEU A 75 -14.32 8.13 0.56
CA LEU A 75 -14.29 8.02 -0.89
C LEU A 75 -15.30 6.96 -1.34
N VAL A 76 -15.79 7.12 -2.57
CA VAL A 76 -16.68 6.13 -3.21
C VAL A 76 -16.24 5.83 -4.64
N LEU A 77 -16.12 4.53 -4.93
CA LEU A 77 -15.92 3.98 -6.27
C LEU A 77 -17.25 3.56 -6.89
N TYR A 78 -17.39 3.83 -8.17
CA TYR A 78 -18.49 3.31 -8.98
C TYR A 78 -18.07 3.17 -10.45
N ARG A 79 -18.87 2.47 -11.26
CA ARG A 79 -18.70 2.43 -12.72
C ARG A 79 -19.71 3.35 -13.38
N ASP A 80 -19.22 4.18 -14.29
CA ASP A 80 -20.09 4.99 -15.13
C ASP A 80 -20.72 4.18 -16.26
N ARG A 81 -21.42 4.87 -17.18
CA ARG A 81 -22.18 4.24 -18.26
C ARG A 81 -21.28 3.52 -19.28
N GLU A 82 -20.02 3.93 -19.40
CA GLU A 82 -19.03 3.29 -20.27
C GLU A 82 -18.32 2.14 -19.55
N GLY A 83 -18.71 1.84 -18.31
CA GLY A 83 -18.05 0.86 -17.46
C GLY A 83 -16.73 1.38 -16.87
N ILE A 84 -16.39 2.65 -17.08
CA ILE A 84 -15.14 3.25 -16.58
C ILE A 84 -15.29 3.50 -15.09
N VAL A 85 -14.30 3.07 -14.31
CA VAL A 85 -14.27 3.33 -12.88
C VAL A 85 -14.14 4.84 -12.61
N LYS A 86 -14.87 5.32 -11.61
CA LYS A 86 -14.82 6.69 -11.10
C LYS A 86 -14.61 6.64 -9.60
N CYS A 87 -13.81 7.56 -9.09
CA CYS A 87 -13.60 7.75 -7.66
C CYS A 87 -13.91 9.20 -7.30
N VAL A 88 -14.82 9.40 -6.35
CA VAL A 88 -15.18 10.74 -5.85
C VAL A 88 -15.14 10.76 -4.34
N LYS A 89 -15.09 11.96 -3.77
CA LYS A 89 -15.33 12.14 -2.33
C LYS A 89 -16.78 11.76 -2.00
N ASP A 90 -16.98 11.10 -0.87
CA ASP A 90 -18.30 10.67 -0.39
C ASP A 90 -19.08 11.83 0.25
N VAL A 91 -19.18 12.96 -0.46
CA VAL A 91 -19.82 14.19 -0.02
C VAL A 91 -20.54 14.81 -1.23
N CYS A 92 -21.86 14.89 -1.15
CA CYS A 92 -22.68 15.52 -2.18
C CYS A 92 -22.54 17.06 -2.09
N PRO A 93 -22.08 17.74 -3.14
CA PRO A 93 -21.86 19.19 -3.14
C PRO A 93 -23.16 20.01 -3.00
N HIS A 94 -24.33 19.39 -3.13
CA HIS A 94 -25.61 20.08 -2.93
C HIS A 94 -25.82 20.48 -1.46
N ARG A 95 -25.64 19.55 -0.52
CA ARG A 95 -25.91 19.79 0.93
C ARG A 95 -24.97 19.04 1.88
N GLY A 96 -23.85 18.53 1.39
CA GLY A 96 -22.86 17.80 2.19
C GLY A 96 -23.26 16.38 2.59
N ALA A 97 -24.40 15.86 2.11
CA ALA A 97 -24.83 14.50 2.42
C ALA A 97 -23.89 13.46 1.81
N SER A 98 -23.63 12.37 2.51
CA SER A 98 -22.92 11.22 1.96
C SER A 98 -23.74 10.52 0.87
N PHE A 99 -23.06 9.83 -0.05
CA PHE A 99 -23.67 8.89 -1.00
C PHE A 99 -23.95 7.52 -0.39
N LEU A 100 -23.66 7.32 0.91
CA LEU A 100 -24.04 6.11 1.63
C LEU A 100 -25.56 5.91 1.59
N GLY A 101 -25.97 4.76 1.06
CA GLY A 101 -27.39 4.47 0.81
C GLY A 101 -27.91 4.99 -0.54
N GLY A 102 -27.07 5.66 -1.31
CA GLY A 102 -27.31 6.01 -2.70
C GLY A 102 -27.12 4.81 -3.64
N GLU A 103 -27.18 5.09 -4.93
CA GLU A 103 -27.13 4.07 -5.97
C GLU A 103 -26.51 4.61 -7.26
N VAL A 104 -26.28 3.72 -8.22
CA VAL A 104 -25.85 4.07 -9.57
C VAL A 104 -26.96 3.70 -10.54
N ILE A 105 -27.54 4.68 -11.22
CA ILE A 105 -28.60 4.49 -12.22
C ILE A 105 -28.06 4.91 -13.58
N ASN A 106 -28.05 4.01 -14.55
CA ASN A 106 -27.55 4.27 -15.92
C ASN A 106 -26.14 4.89 -15.92
N GLY A 107 -25.28 4.46 -15.01
CA GLY A 107 -23.92 4.99 -14.85
C GLY A 107 -23.82 6.34 -14.14
N GLN A 108 -24.91 6.86 -13.58
CA GLN A 108 -24.93 8.12 -12.81
C GLN A 108 -24.95 7.83 -11.32
N LEU A 109 -24.10 8.51 -10.56
CA LEU A 109 -24.11 8.45 -9.10
C LEU A 109 -25.31 9.26 -8.58
N VAL A 110 -26.18 8.63 -7.80
CA VAL A 110 -27.41 9.23 -7.27
C VAL A 110 -27.30 9.41 -5.77
N CYS A 111 -27.39 10.67 -5.32
CA CYS A 111 -27.41 11.01 -3.90
C CYS A 111 -28.70 10.52 -3.24
N PRO A 112 -28.64 9.82 -2.10
CA PRO A 112 -29.83 9.28 -1.42
C PRO A 112 -30.71 10.36 -0.78
N TYR A 113 -30.20 11.57 -0.57
CA TYR A 113 -30.95 12.60 0.14
C TYR A 113 -32.04 13.23 -0.74
N HIS A 114 -31.67 13.75 -1.90
CA HIS A 114 -32.59 14.45 -2.81
C HIS A 114 -32.49 13.98 -4.26
N GLY A 115 -31.85 12.83 -4.49
CA GLY A 115 -31.74 12.22 -5.82
C GLY A 115 -30.84 12.98 -6.79
N ALA A 116 -30.02 13.93 -6.34
CA ALA A 116 -29.06 14.62 -7.20
C ALA A 116 -28.21 13.60 -7.97
N ARG A 117 -28.27 13.67 -9.31
CA ARG A 117 -27.63 12.72 -10.22
C ARG A 117 -26.37 13.31 -10.80
N PHE A 118 -25.27 12.60 -10.68
CA PHE A 118 -23.96 13.03 -11.15
C PHE A 118 -23.47 12.12 -12.26
N SER A 119 -23.11 12.72 -13.39
CA SER A 119 -22.71 12.02 -14.59
C SER A 119 -21.32 12.45 -15.04
N SER A 120 -20.48 11.47 -15.36
CA SER A 120 -19.18 11.71 -16.03
C SER A 120 -19.37 12.13 -17.49
N GLN A 121 -20.57 11.90 -18.04
CA GLN A 121 -21.00 12.34 -19.37
C GLN A 121 -21.72 13.69 -19.24
N GLY A 122 -21.31 14.74 -19.95
CA GLY A 122 -21.95 16.06 -19.88
C GLY A 122 -21.06 17.24 -20.28
N SER A 123 -21.45 18.45 -19.86
CA SER A 123 -20.75 19.71 -20.21
C SER A 123 -19.33 19.84 -19.64
N CYS A 124 -18.96 19.01 -18.66
CA CYS A 124 -17.56 18.77 -18.32
C CYS A 124 -17.11 17.47 -18.97
N THR A 125 -16.36 17.58 -20.07
CA THR A 125 -15.55 16.49 -20.65
C THR A 125 -14.18 16.37 -19.99
N ASN A 126 -13.90 17.18 -18.96
CA ASN A 126 -12.64 17.15 -18.23
C ASN A 126 -12.63 15.94 -17.28
N LEU A 127 -11.55 15.15 -17.30
CA LEU A 127 -11.39 13.89 -16.54
C LEU A 127 -11.50 14.06 -15.02
N ASP A 128 -11.49 15.31 -14.55
CA ASP A 128 -11.33 15.71 -13.17
C ASP A 128 -12.66 16.07 -12.48
N ARG A 129 -13.76 16.23 -13.23
CA ARG A 129 -15.03 16.76 -12.70
C ARG A 129 -16.24 16.03 -13.27
N ILE A 130 -17.16 15.65 -12.38
CA ILE A 130 -18.42 14.97 -12.71
C ILE A 130 -19.57 15.96 -12.46
N THR A 131 -20.43 16.18 -13.47
CA THR A 131 -21.44 17.26 -13.43
C THR A 131 -22.78 16.75 -12.92
N CYS A 132 -23.47 17.56 -12.11
CA CYS A 132 -24.85 17.25 -11.71
C CYS A 132 -25.81 17.49 -12.89
N GLN A 133 -26.66 16.51 -13.19
CA GLN A 133 -27.66 16.61 -14.26
C GLN A 133 -29.06 17.00 -13.77
N HIS A 134 -29.32 16.94 -12.46
CA HIS A 134 -30.60 17.18 -11.79
C HIS A 134 -31.81 16.38 -12.31
N ILE A 135 -32.83 16.24 -11.46
CA ILE A 135 -34.05 15.44 -11.75
C ILE A 135 -35.16 16.29 -12.35
N ILE A 136 -35.24 17.58 -11.99
CA ILE A 136 -36.43 18.40 -12.30
C ILE A 136 -36.40 18.86 -13.77
N ASP A 137 -37.60 18.84 -14.37
CA ASP A 137 -37.96 19.20 -15.74
C ASP A 137 -37.10 20.30 -16.37
N SER A 138 -36.84 20.14 -17.68
CA SER A 138 -36.23 21.07 -18.62
C SER A 138 -36.68 22.54 -18.53
N ASN A 139 -37.82 22.81 -17.89
CA ASN A 139 -38.38 24.14 -17.65
C ASN A 139 -37.71 24.93 -16.51
N TYR A 140 -36.83 24.32 -15.71
CA TYR A 140 -36.02 25.03 -14.72
C TYR A 140 -34.59 25.23 -15.24
N ASP A 141 -34.22 26.48 -15.50
CA ASP A 141 -32.87 26.85 -15.93
C ASP A 141 -31.88 26.54 -14.78
N ASN A 142 -31.17 25.42 -14.89
CA ASN A 142 -30.62 24.74 -13.72
C ASN A 142 -29.25 25.29 -13.29
N TYR A 143 -29.08 25.49 -11.98
CA TYR A 143 -27.77 25.67 -11.32
C TYR A 143 -27.01 24.33 -11.16
N ALA A 144 -27.58 23.22 -11.61
CA ALA A 144 -26.94 21.90 -11.47
C ALA A 144 -25.70 21.75 -12.36
N LYS A 145 -25.66 22.40 -13.54
CA LYS A 145 -24.48 22.41 -14.41
C LYS A 145 -23.26 23.07 -13.77
N SER A 146 -23.46 23.99 -12.81
CA SER A 146 -22.37 24.56 -12.00
C SER A 146 -21.96 23.65 -10.85
N ILE A 147 -22.84 22.77 -10.37
CA ILE A 147 -22.54 21.82 -9.28
C ILE A 147 -21.72 20.65 -9.84
N LYS A 148 -20.51 20.46 -9.29
CA LYS A 148 -19.56 19.44 -9.73
C LYS A 148 -19.07 18.62 -8.55
N LEU A 149 -18.91 17.32 -8.78
CA LEU A 149 -18.11 16.44 -7.93
C LEU A 149 -16.66 16.49 -8.39
N PHE A 150 -15.76 16.46 -7.42
CA PHE A 150 -14.36 16.20 -7.66
C PHE A 150 -14.13 14.72 -7.95
N GLN A 151 -13.41 14.44 -9.04
CA GLN A 151 -13.01 13.09 -9.42
C GLN A 151 -11.51 12.90 -9.17
N TYR A 152 -11.16 11.91 -8.36
CA TYR A 152 -9.76 11.49 -8.21
C TYR A 152 -9.30 10.82 -9.51
N PRO A 153 -8.05 11.07 -9.96
CA PRO A 153 -7.47 10.31 -11.06
C PRO A 153 -7.55 8.82 -10.71
N CYS A 154 -8.18 8.05 -11.58
CA CYS A 154 -8.37 6.62 -11.39
C CYS A 154 -7.99 5.87 -12.65
N VAL A 155 -7.27 4.77 -12.48
CA VAL A 155 -6.80 3.92 -13.59
C VAL A 155 -7.12 2.48 -13.27
N GLU A 156 -7.74 1.80 -14.22
CA GLU A 156 -7.93 0.36 -14.17
C GLU A 156 -6.82 -0.31 -15.00
N LYS A 157 -5.99 -1.15 -14.36
CA LYS A 157 -4.85 -1.80 -15.02
C LYS A 157 -4.51 -3.12 -14.33
N GLU A 158 -4.27 -4.17 -15.12
CA GLU A 158 -3.95 -5.53 -14.64
C GLU A 158 -4.94 -6.04 -13.57
N GLY A 159 -6.24 -5.77 -13.77
CA GLY A 159 -7.32 -6.19 -12.87
C GLY A 159 -7.36 -5.45 -11.53
N TYR A 160 -6.54 -4.41 -11.32
CA TYR A 160 -6.61 -3.51 -10.17
C TYR A 160 -7.26 -2.18 -10.55
N ILE A 161 -7.85 -1.53 -9.55
CA ILE A 161 -8.24 -0.12 -9.59
C ILE A 161 -7.23 0.67 -8.75
N TYR A 162 -6.60 1.64 -9.40
CA TYR A 162 -5.71 2.60 -8.78
C TYR A 162 -6.40 3.95 -8.66
N ILE A 163 -6.11 4.65 -7.56
CA ILE A 163 -6.44 6.07 -7.42
C ILE A 163 -5.19 6.85 -7.07
N TYR A 164 -5.06 8.06 -7.61
CA TYR A 164 -4.01 8.97 -7.18
C TYR A 164 -4.54 9.82 -6.04
N TYR A 165 -4.08 9.55 -4.83
CA TYR A 165 -4.38 10.36 -3.66
C TYR A 165 -3.50 11.62 -3.68
N THR A 166 -4.09 12.75 -4.06
CA THR A 166 -3.35 14.02 -4.24
C THR A 166 -3.16 14.80 -2.94
N GLY A 167 -3.93 14.45 -1.90
CA GLY A 167 -3.89 15.11 -0.60
C GLY A 167 -4.07 16.62 -0.62
N THR A 168 -4.80 17.16 -1.61
CA THR A 168 -5.12 18.60 -1.64
C THR A 168 -6.57 18.76 -1.17
N PRO A 169 -6.81 19.08 0.11
CA PRO A 169 -8.12 19.48 0.58
C PRO A 169 -8.26 20.96 0.22
N LEU A 170 -8.96 21.28 -0.86
CA LEU A 170 -9.40 22.66 -1.02
C LEU A 170 -10.71 22.79 -0.25
N ALA A 171 -10.74 23.76 0.68
CA ALA A 171 -11.92 24.09 1.46
C ALA A 171 -13.13 24.43 0.56
N ASN A 172 -12.85 24.84 -0.68
CA ASN A 172 -13.79 24.82 -1.79
C ASN A 172 -13.81 23.45 -2.46
N ILE A 173 -14.99 22.84 -2.53
CA ILE A 173 -15.29 21.61 -3.30
C ILE A 173 -14.95 21.78 -4.80
N GLU A 174 -14.72 23.02 -5.25
CA GLU A 174 -14.56 23.40 -6.65
C GLU A 174 -13.11 23.62 -7.13
N ASP A 175 -12.12 23.67 -6.24
CA ASP A 175 -10.75 23.97 -6.64
C ASP A 175 -9.91 22.68 -6.71
N PHE A 176 -9.40 22.32 -7.89
CA PHE A 176 -8.27 21.40 -8.06
C PHE A 176 -7.71 21.48 -9.49
N GLN A 177 -6.41 21.18 -9.68
CA GLN A 177 -5.77 20.99 -11.00
C GLN A 177 -5.00 19.67 -11.05
N ILE A 178 -5.43 18.71 -11.89
CA ILE A 178 -4.66 17.48 -12.18
C ILE A 178 -3.53 17.83 -13.16
N LYS A 179 -2.27 17.52 -12.81
CA LYS A 179 -1.12 17.69 -13.71
C LYS A 179 -1.09 16.55 -14.75
N SER A 180 -0.89 16.89 -16.01
CA SER A 180 -0.84 15.93 -17.13
C SER A 180 0.26 14.86 -17.04
N SER A 181 1.28 15.06 -16.19
CA SER A 181 2.38 14.11 -15.99
C SER A 181 2.05 12.93 -15.08
N ILE A 182 0.87 12.88 -14.45
CA ILE A 182 0.53 11.89 -13.41
C ILE A 182 0.56 10.43 -13.89
N ASN A 183 0.33 10.20 -15.18
CA ASN A 183 0.41 8.87 -15.80
C ASN A 183 1.85 8.35 -15.88
N SER A 184 2.85 9.24 -15.99
CA SER A 184 4.27 8.87 -15.94
C SER A 184 4.74 8.49 -14.53
N LEU A 185 3.90 8.75 -13.51
CA LEU A 185 4.11 8.39 -12.12
C LEU A 185 3.40 7.08 -11.73
N LEU A 186 2.73 6.39 -12.65
CA LEU A 186 2.29 5.00 -12.45
C LEU A 186 3.51 4.07 -12.61
N PRO A 187 4.05 3.45 -11.55
CA PRO A 187 5.08 2.44 -11.70
C PRO A 187 4.82 1.40 -12.79
N ASP A 188 5.87 1.15 -13.56
CA ASP A 188 5.89 0.23 -14.70
C ASP A 188 5.56 -1.23 -14.32
N SER A 189 5.45 -1.57 -13.02
CA SER A 189 5.28 -2.94 -12.51
C SER A 189 4.08 -3.12 -11.58
N TYR A 190 2.95 -2.48 -11.88
CA TYR A 190 1.73 -2.55 -11.08
C TYR A 190 0.81 -3.76 -11.39
N GLY A 191 1.34 -4.81 -11.99
CA GLY A 191 0.65 -6.09 -12.15
C GLY A 191 1.43 -7.05 -13.03
N PHE A 192 1.11 -8.33 -12.92
CA PHE A 192 1.63 -9.37 -13.80
C PHE A 192 0.57 -9.69 -14.86
N PRO A 193 0.96 -9.88 -16.13
CA PRO A 193 0.00 -10.20 -17.19
C PRO A 193 -0.81 -11.45 -16.83
N SER A 194 -2.13 -11.35 -16.91
CA SER A 194 -3.07 -12.46 -16.64
C SER A 194 -2.82 -13.68 -17.53
N LEU A 195 -2.19 -13.50 -18.70
CA LEU A 195 -1.80 -14.59 -19.60
C LEU A 195 -0.69 -15.49 -19.01
N GLU A 196 0.14 -14.95 -18.11
CA GLU A 196 1.27 -15.69 -17.52
C GLU A 196 0.97 -16.26 -16.13
N TYR A 197 0.00 -15.70 -15.40
CA TYR A 197 -0.28 -16.05 -14.01
C TYR A 197 -1.77 -16.18 -13.72
N GLU A 198 -2.11 -17.17 -12.88
CA GLU A 198 -3.37 -17.17 -12.13
C GLU A 198 -3.11 -16.60 -10.73
N TYR A 199 -4.13 -16.07 -10.06
CA TYR A 199 -3.98 -15.54 -8.71
C TYR A 199 -5.18 -15.80 -7.81
N GLU A 200 -4.89 -15.76 -6.51
CA GLU A 200 -5.86 -15.79 -5.43
C GLU A 200 -5.80 -14.46 -4.69
N GLU A 201 -6.96 -13.86 -4.45
CA GLU A 201 -7.07 -12.56 -3.80
C GLU A 201 -7.82 -12.66 -2.47
N VAL A 202 -7.33 -11.93 -1.47
CA VAL A 202 -8.04 -11.65 -0.22
C VAL A 202 -7.92 -10.19 0.18
N TYR A 203 -8.92 -9.71 0.91
CA TYR A 203 -8.94 -8.41 1.58
C TYR A 203 -8.86 -8.69 3.07
N VAL A 204 -7.99 -7.96 3.76
CA VAL A 204 -7.83 -8.05 5.21
C VAL A 204 -7.74 -6.64 5.78
N ASP A 205 -8.54 -6.34 6.79
CA ASP A 205 -8.53 -5.03 7.42
C ASP A 205 -7.93 -5.11 8.83
N PHE A 206 -7.02 -4.23 9.19
CA PHE A 206 -6.37 -4.27 10.49
C PHE A 206 -6.80 -3.08 11.32
N LYS A 207 -7.18 -3.29 12.58
CA LYS A 207 -7.23 -2.20 13.57
C LYS A 207 -5.83 -1.99 14.18
N ALA A 208 -4.89 -1.59 13.33
CA ALA A 208 -3.50 -1.33 13.68
C ALA A 208 -2.97 -0.19 12.79
N ASP A 209 -1.88 0.43 13.21
CA ASP A 209 -1.20 1.43 12.38
C ASP A 209 -0.69 0.77 11.08
N TRP A 210 -1.07 1.35 9.93
CA TRP A 210 -0.69 0.84 8.61
C TRP A 210 0.83 0.72 8.44
N ALA A 211 1.61 1.59 9.08
CA ALA A 211 3.06 1.58 8.99
C ALA A 211 3.66 0.34 9.65
N ARG A 212 3.07 -0.12 10.76
CA ARG A 212 3.52 -1.34 11.44
C ARG A 212 3.15 -2.60 10.65
N ILE A 213 2.05 -2.57 9.90
CA ILE A 213 1.68 -3.66 9.00
C ILE A 213 2.68 -3.76 7.85
N ILE A 214 3.09 -2.63 7.27
CA ILE A 214 4.13 -2.62 6.24
C ILE A 214 5.45 -3.13 6.81
N GLU A 215 5.89 -2.62 7.96
CA GLU A 215 7.09 -3.12 8.66
C GLU A 215 7.05 -4.64 8.82
N ASN A 216 5.95 -5.19 9.34
CA ASN A 216 5.77 -6.62 9.51
C ASN A 216 5.95 -7.38 8.19
N HIS A 217 5.37 -6.93 7.08
CA HIS A 217 5.57 -7.58 5.77
C HIS A 217 6.95 -7.35 5.14
N LEU A 218 7.75 -6.42 5.64
CA LEU A 218 9.16 -6.23 5.24
C LEU A 218 10.13 -7.05 6.09
N ASP A 219 9.71 -7.45 7.30
CA ASP A 219 10.47 -8.33 8.17
C ASP A 219 10.36 -9.78 7.69
N ILE A 220 11.48 -10.36 7.26
CA ILE A 220 11.50 -11.76 6.85
C ILE A 220 11.54 -12.74 8.02
N LEU A 221 12.07 -12.33 9.18
CA LEU A 221 12.29 -13.23 10.29
C LEU A 221 10.99 -13.68 10.94
N HIS A 222 10.01 -12.78 11.08
CA HIS A 222 8.72 -13.15 11.67
C HIS A 222 8.05 -14.30 10.89
N VAL A 223 8.30 -14.43 9.58
CA VAL A 223 7.70 -15.49 8.76
C VAL A 223 8.06 -16.89 9.30
N PHE A 224 9.30 -17.09 9.74
CA PHE A 224 9.74 -18.37 10.32
C PHE A 224 9.17 -18.60 11.73
N TRP A 225 9.11 -17.55 12.54
CA TRP A 225 8.69 -17.64 13.94
C TRP A 225 7.19 -17.69 14.11
N MET A 226 6.45 -16.86 13.38
CA MET A 226 5.00 -16.70 13.50
C MET A 226 4.24 -17.70 12.63
N HIS A 227 4.72 -17.97 11.42
CA HIS A 227 3.97 -18.73 10.42
C HIS A 227 4.54 -20.11 10.09
N GLY A 228 5.58 -20.56 10.81
CA GLY A 228 6.24 -21.84 10.55
C GLY A 228 5.32 -23.06 10.56
N ASP A 229 4.24 -23.02 11.37
CA ASP A 229 3.24 -24.09 11.44
C ASP A 229 2.05 -23.91 10.47
N THR A 230 2.01 -22.79 9.76
CA THR A 230 0.87 -22.36 8.93
C THR A 230 1.21 -22.33 7.44
N ILE A 231 2.38 -21.83 7.08
CA ILE A 231 2.85 -21.83 5.69
C ILE A 231 3.23 -23.26 5.31
N PRO A 232 2.65 -23.83 4.22
CA PRO A 232 2.93 -25.21 3.81
C PRO A 232 4.25 -25.31 3.04
N ASP A 233 5.34 -24.82 3.64
CA ASP A 233 6.69 -24.83 3.09
C ASP A 233 7.66 -25.35 4.14
N LYS A 234 8.24 -26.53 3.89
CA LYS A 234 9.15 -27.18 4.85
C LYS A 234 10.41 -26.36 5.13
N ASN A 235 10.73 -25.40 4.27
CA ASN A 235 11.89 -24.52 4.46
C ASN A 235 11.55 -23.29 5.32
N VAL A 236 10.27 -23.06 5.63
CA VAL A 236 9.78 -21.96 6.44
C VAL A 236 9.29 -22.53 7.77
N SER A 237 10.21 -22.72 8.71
CA SER A 237 9.89 -23.17 10.07
C SER A 237 10.95 -22.68 11.06
N ARG A 238 10.62 -22.73 12.36
CA ARG A 238 11.56 -22.40 13.46
C ARG A 238 12.77 -23.35 13.51
N GLU A 239 12.57 -24.61 13.12
CA GLU A 239 13.60 -25.64 13.13
C GLU A 239 14.55 -25.53 11.92
N THR A 240 14.08 -24.91 10.84
CA THR A 240 14.82 -24.74 9.58
C THR A 240 15.30 -23.32 9.36
N ILE A 241 15.36 -22.47 10.41
CA ILE A 241 15.90 -21.11 10.30
C ILE A 241 17.33 -21.21 9.80
N THR A 242 17.53 -20.85 8.53
CA THR A 242 18.85 -20.85 7.91
C THR A 242 19.52 -19.51 8.18
N SER A 243 20.83 -19.51 8.38
CA SER A 243 21.58 -18.27 8.25
C SER A 243 21.49 -17.74 6.81
N PHE A 244 21.15 -16.47 6.65
CA PHE A 244 21.03 -15.82 5.34
C PHE A 244 21.98 -14.63 5.19
N ASN A 245 22.33 -14.35 3.94
CA ASN A 245 22.89 -13.08 3.52
C ASN A 245 21.77 -12.19 3.00
N GLN A 246 21.87 -10.88 3.25
CA GLN A 246 20.93 -9.88 2.76
C GLN A 246 21.67 -8.89 1.86
N LYS A 247 21.19 -8.73 0.63
CA LYS A 247 21.65 -7.70 -0.30
C LYS A 247 20.53 -6.73 -0.59
N ILE A 248 20.75 -5.45 -0.29
CA ILE A 248 19.75 -4.40 -0.53
C ILE A 248 20.12 -3.62 -1.80
N LYS A 249 19.16 -3.51 -2.72
CA LYS A 249 19.22 -2.62 -3.88
C LYS A 249 18.22 -1.49 -3.69
N ARG A 250 18.62 -0.27 -4.05
CA ARG A 250 17.80 0.94 -3.91
C ARG A 250 17.92 1.77 -5.17
N ASP A 251 16.79 2.28 -5.62
CA ASP A 251 16.71 3.35 -6.60
C ASP A 251 15.75 4.42 -6.08
N ASN A 252 15.44 5.40 -6.91
CA ASN A 252 14.56 6.50 -6.52
C ASN A 252 13.08 6.08 -6.39
N ARG A 253 12.67 4.91 -6.84
CA ARG A 253 11.27 4.45 -6.87
C ARG A 253 10.99 3.27 -5.94
N GLN A 254 12.00 2.53 -5.51
CA GLN A 254 11.80 1.32 -4.72
C GLN A 254 12.99 0.96 -3.82
N ILE A 255 12.71 0.12 -2.82
CA ILE A 255 13.71 -0.57 -1.98
C ILE A 255 13.52 -2.06 -2.20
N GLU A 256 14.58 -2.77 -2.53
CA GLU A 256 14.56 -4.21 -2.74
C GLU A 256 15.58 -4.90 -1.83
N SER A 257 15.14 -5.95 -1.14
CA SER A 257 15.96 -6.81 -0.30
C SER A 257 15.97 -8.22 -0.87
N ILE A 258 17.16 -8.75 -1.12
CA ILE A 258 17.40 -10.08 -1.69
C ILE A 258 18.07 -10.92 -0.61
N TYR A 259 17.46 -12.05 -0.29
CA TYR A 259 17.96 -12.97 0.73
C TYR A 259 18.42 -14.28 0.09
N SER A 260 19.63 -14.67 0.41
CA SER A 260 20.29 -15.88 -0.10
C SER A 260 20.80 -16.74 1.05
N TYR A 261 20.82 -18.07 0.88
CA TYR A 261 21.36 -18.97 1.91
C TYR A 261 22.86 -18.71 2.14
N LYS A 262 23.33 -18.68 3.40
CA LYS A 262 24.78 -18.56 3.67
C LYS A 262 25.56 -19.80 3.24
N THR A 263 24.97 -20.99 3.37
CA THR A 263 25.59 -22.27 3.05
C THR A 263 25.86 -22.45 1.56
N ASN A 264 25.05 -21.82 0.71
CA ASN A 264 25.14 -21.96 -0.75
C ASN A 264 25.33 -20.65 -1.51
N GLY A 265 25.39 -19.49 -0.82
CA GLY A 265 25.85 -18.16 -1.26
C GLY A 265 25.14 -17.48 -2.43
N GLN A 266 24.73 -18.23 -3.45
CA GLN A 266 24.20 -17.79 -4.73
C GLN A 266 22.72 -18.14 -4.93
N GLU A 267 22.17 -19.08 -4.17
CA GLU A 267 20.76 -19.44 -4.27
C GLU A 267 19.89 -18.44 -3.49
N GLU A 268 19.14 -17.61 -4.24
CA GLU A 268 18.12 -16.72 -3.69
C GLU A 268 16.92 -17.55 -3.21
N PHE A 269 16.52 -17.38 -1.96
CA PHE A 269 15.32 -18.06 -1.45
C PHE A 269 14.13 -17.12 -1.35
N ILE A 270 14.36 -15.85 -1.02
CA ILE A 270 13.30 -14.85 -1.01
C ILE A 270 13.80 -13.46 -1.40
N ARG A 271 12.92 -12.70 -2.03
CA ARG A 271 13.14 -11.31 -2.43
C ARG A 271 11.92 -10.51 -2.04
N ILE A 272 12.12 -9.39 -1.36
CA ILE A 272 11.07 -8.47 -0.92
C ILE A 272 11.34 -7.12 -1.54
N LYS A 273 10.34 -6.52 -2.18
CA LYS A 273 10.45 -5.22 -2.83
C LYS A 273 9.34 -4.30 -2.34
N PHE A 274 9.72 -3.17 -1.78
CA PHE A 274 8.83 -2.10 -1.37
C PHE A 274 8.76 -1.00 -2.43
N VAL A 275 7.54 -0.61 -2.79
CA VAL A 275 7.22 0.49 -3.69
C VAL A 275 6.25 1.43 -2.97
N PRO A 276 6.63 2.70 -2.73
CA PRO A 276 5.74 3.70 -2.16
C PRO A 276 4.42 3.85 -2.93
N PRO A 277 3.33 4.22 -2.24
CA PRO A 277 3.26 4.50 -0.80
C PRO A 277 3.13 3.26 0.09
N GLY A 278 2.62 2.14 -0.43
CA GLY A 278 2.25 1.00 0.41
C GLY A 278 2.24 -0.35 -0.30
N ARG A 279 2.94 -0.50 -1.43
CA ARG A 279 2.95 -1.76 -2.19
C ARG A 279 4.19 -2.58 -1.89
N ILE A 280 4.00 -3.87 -1.60
CA ILE A 280 5.08 -4.83 -1.39
C ILE A 280 4.94 -5.99 -2.38
N PHE A 281 6.07 -6.43 -2.93
CA PHE A 281 6.18 -7.68 -3.67
C PHE A 281 7.07 -8.65 -2.90
N ILE A 282 6.63 -9.90 -2.78
CA ILE A 282 7.40 -10.99 -2.19
C ILE A 282 7.52 -12.11 -3.23
N TYR A 283 8.76 -12.46 -3.58
CA TYR A 283 9.09 -13.50 -4.53
C TYR A 283 9.82 -14.62 -3.81
N LYS A 284 9.44 -15.87 -4.09
CA LYS A 284 10.27 -17.02 -3.74
C LYS A 284 11.27 -17.28 -4.86
N GLY A 285 12.56 -17.02 -4.61
CA GLY A 285 13.63 -17.07 -5.60
C GLY A 285 13.66 -15.87 -6.57
N SER A 286 14.32 -16.05 -7.72
CA SER A 286 14.49 -15.00 -8.74
C SER A 286 13.21 -14.79 -9.56
N PRO A 287 12.96 -13.60 -10.13
CA PRO A 287 11.77 -13.34 -10.95
C PRO A 287 11.57 -14.31 -12.13
N GLU A 288 12.66 -14.74 -12.76
CA GLU A 288 12.64 -15.66 -13.91
C GLU A 288 12.18 -17.06 -13.49
N SER A 289 12.69 -17.53 -12.35
CA SER A 289 12.47 -18.88 -11.82
C SER A 289 11.28 -19.00 -10.87
N THR A 290 10.74 -17.87 -10.40
CA THR A 290 9.74 -17.87 -9.33
C THR A 290 8.45 -18.58 -9.74
N ARG A 291 7.93 -19.42 -8.86
CA ARG A 291 6.63 -20.09 -9.03
C ARG A 291 5.48 -19.32 -8.39
N TYR A 292 5.80 -18.43 -7.45
CA TYR A 292 4.85 -17.71 -6.61
C TYR A 292 5.29 -16.27 -6.42
N ILE A 293 4.36 -15.34 -6.56
CA ILE A 293 4.59 -13.92 -6.29
C ILE A 293 3.45 -13.42 -5.44
N GLN A 294 3.74 -12.88 -4.28
CA GLN A 294 2.75 -12.19 -3.47
C GLN A 294 2.87 -10.69 -3.68
N VAL A 295 1.74 -10.03 -3.90
CA VAL A 295 1.62 -8.58 -3.97
C VAL A 295 0.69 -8.15 -2.85
N LEU A 296 1.16 -7.22 -2.02
CA LEU A 296 0.42 -6.67 -0.90
C LEU A 296 0.27 -5.16 -1.08
N ASP A 297 -0.98 -4.70 -1.15
CA ASP A 297 -1.34 -3.29 -1.27
C ASP A 297 -1.92 -2.78 0.04
N HIS A 298 -1.16 -1.92 0.71
CA HIS A 298 -1.51 -1.34 1.99
C HIS A 298 -2.19 0.01 1.80
N ILE A 299 -3.38 0.15 2.36
CA ILE A 299 -4.22 1.33 2.24
C ILE A 299 -4.48 1.86 3.67
N PRO A 300 -4.01 3.06 4.03
CA PRO A 300 -4.29 3.67 5.32
C PRO A 300 -5.74 4.17 5.34
N LEU A 301 -6.64 3.40 5.93
CA LEU A 301 -8.07 3.75 5.98
C LEU A 301 -8.31 4.89 6.99
N GLY A 302 -7.58 4.89 8.09
CA GLY A 302 -7.68 5.91 9.14
C GLY A 302 -6.69 5.66 10.26
N ASN A 303 -6.77 6.45 11.34
CA ASN A 303 -5.92 6.23 12.51
C ASN A 303 -6.13 4.81 13.06
N ASN A 304 -5.05 4.02 13.12
CA ASN A 304 -5.05 2.62 13.52
C ASN A 304 -6.04 1.75 12.73
N LYS A 305 -6.28 2.08 11.46
CA LYS A 305 -7.16 1.33 10.56
C LYS A 305 -6.49 1.26 9.19
N ALA A 306 -6.28 0.05 8.70
CA ALA A 306 -5.69 -0.16 7.39
C ALA A 306 -6.34 -1.33 6.68
N ARG A 307 -6.21 -1.37 5.35
CA ARG A 307 -6.59 -2.49 4.52
C ARG A 307 -5.36 -3.00 3.79
N VAL A 308 -5.25 -4.32 3.68
CA VAL A 308 -4.30 -4.99 2.81
C VAL A 308 -5.07 -5.78 1.76
N ILE A 309 -4.84 -5.46 0.49
CA ILE A 309 -5.25 -6.33 -0.63
C ILE A 309 -4.07 -7.24 -0.93
N VAL A 310 -4.32 -8.54 -0.88
CA VAL A 310 -3.27 -9.54 -1.05
C VAL A 310 -3.60 -10.33 -2.30
N ARG A 311 -2.74 -10.24 -3.31
CA ARG A 311 -2.77 -11.13 -4.48
C ARG A 311 -1.61 -12.08 -4.43
N HIS A 312 -1.91 -13.36 -4.52
CA HIS A 312 -0.91 -14.41 -4.61
C HIS A 312 -0.96 -15.04 -5.98
N TYR A 313 -0.01 -14.65 -6.82
CA TYR A 313 0.15 -15.12 -8.19
C TYR A 313 0.91 -16.44 -8.21
N ARG A 314 0.57 -17.30 -9.17
CA ARG A 314 1.19 -18.61 -9.39
C ARG A 314 1.31 -18.96 -10.86
N LYS A 315 2.40 -19.66 -11.22
CA LYS A 315 2.66 -20.15 -12.58
C LYS A 315 2.10 -21.56 -12.86
N PHE A 316 1.64 -22.28 -11.85
CA PHE A 316 1.17 -23.68 -11.94
C PHE A 316 -0.31 -23.79 -11.57
N LEU A 317 -0.92 -24.95 -11.81
CA LEU A 317 -2.37 -25.20 -11.65
C LEU A 317 -3.26 -24.20 -12.41
N LYS A 318 -2.88 -23.77 -13.60
CA LYS A 318 -3.65 -22.73 -14.32
C LYS A 318 -5.06 -23.16 -14.75
N ASN A 319 -5.33 -24.47 -14.83
CA ASN A 319 -6.63 -24.99 -15.24
C ASN A 319 -7.72 -24.69 -14.18
N LYS A 320 -8.71 -23.88 -14.56
CA LYS A 320 -9.82 -23.45 -13.69
C LYS A 320 -10.75 -24.59 -13.27
N LEU A 321 -10.96 -25.61 -14.11
CA LEU A 321 -11.75 -26.79 -13.74
C LEU A 321 -11.04 -27.57 -12.63
N PHE A 322 -9.76 -27.87 -12.83
CA PHE A 322 -9.01 -28.66 -11.86
C PHE A 322 -8.82 -27.91 -10.53
N THR A 323 -8.48 -26.63 -10.55
CA THR A 323 -8.35 -25.82 -9.32
C THR A 323 -9.66 -25.72 -8.55
N ASN A 324 -10.79 -25.61 -9.24
CA ASN A 324 -12.10 -25.64 -8.59
C ASN A 324 -12.39 -27.04 -8.03
N LEU A 325 -12.06 -28.12 -8.75
CA LEU A 325 -12.23 -29.51 -8.30
C LEU A 325 -11.53 -29.76 -6.96
N VAL A 326 -10.25 -29.39 -6.87
CA VAL A 326 -9.43 -29.57 -5.65
C VAL A 326 -9.61 -28.46 -4.60
N LEU A 327 -10.57 -27.55 -4.81
CA LEU A 327 -10.87 -26.43 -3.89
C LEU A 327 -9.68 -25.51 -3.61
N PHE A 328 -8.73 -25.41 -4.55
CA PHE A 328 -7.46 -24.72 -4.36
C PHE A 328 -7.63 -23.30 -3.78
N SER A 329 -8.46 -22.48 -4.42
CA SER A 329 -8.67 -21.08 -3.98
C SER A 329 -9.27 -20.98 -2.57
N HIS A 330 -10.11 -21.92 -2.16
CA HIS A 330 -10.67 -21.92 -0.82
C HIS A 330 -9.66 -22.35 0.24
N LEU A 331 -8.87 -23.38 -0.06
CA LEU A 331 -7.80 -23.84 0.83
C LEU A 331 -6.73 -22.76 1.00
N GLN A 332 -6.34 -22.11 -0.10
CA GLN A 332 -5.38 -21.01 -0.08
C GLN A 332 -5.90 -19.82 0.74
N ARG A 333 -7.16 -19.40 0.54
CA ARG A 333 -7.81 -18.36 1.38
C ARG A 333 -7.82 -18.72 2.86
N ARG A 334 -8.07 -19.99 3.20
CA ARG A 334 -8.06 -20.46 4.59
C ARG A 334 -6.68 -20.27 5.22
N THR A 335 -5.62 -20.61 4.49
CA THR A 335 -4.24 -20.37 4.93
C THR A 335 -3.96 -18.87 5.11
N PHE A 336 -4.33 -18.03 4.14
CA PHE A 336 -4.13 -16.58 4.27
C PHE A 336 -4.81 -15.98 5.49
N TYR A 337 -6.09 -16.29 5.72
CA TYR A 337 -6.79 -15.76 6.89
C TYR A 337 -6.19 -16.22 8.21
N LYS A 338 -5.55 -17.40 8.24
CA LYS A 338 -4.82 -17.87 9.43
C LYS A 338 -3.54 -17.06 9.64
N ILE A 339 -2.71 -16.90 8.59
CA ILE A 339 -1.47 -16.09 8.62
C ILE A 339 -1.77 -14.68 9.13
N PHE A 340 -2.71 -13.97 8.50
CA PHE A 340 -3.02 -12.60 8.89
C PHE A 340 -3.64 -12.48 10.29
N SER A 341 -4.28 -13.54 10.79
CA SER A 341 -4.73 -13.58 12.19
C SER A 341 -3.56 -13.72 13.17
N GLU A 342 -2.49 -14.43 12.78
CA GLU A 342 -1.25 -14.55 13.56
C GLU A 342 -0.50 -13.20 13.57
N ASP A 343 -0.41 -12.52 12.43
CA ASP A 343 0.18 -11.18 12.33
C ASP A 343 -0.57 -10.18 13.21
N TYR A 344 -1.90 -10.20 13.11
CA TYR A 344 -2.75 -9.26 13.83
C TYR A 344 -2.59 -9.35 15.35
N LEU A 345 -2.29 -10.54 15.88
CA LEU A 345 -2.01 -10.73 17.31
C LEU A 345 -0.83 -9.87 17.77
N VAL A 346 0.24 -9.80 16.98
CA VAL A 346 1.45 -9.02 17.31
C VAL A 346 1.21 -7.54 17.03
N LEU A 347 0.68 -7.22 15.85
CA LEU A 347 0.44 -5.85 15.41
C LEU A 347 -0.46 -5.05 16.36
N LYS A 348 -1.53 -5.68 16.90
CA LYS A 348 -2.40 -5.01 17.87
C LYS A 348 -1.66 -4.67 19.17
N THR A 349 -0.77 -5.56 19.64
CA THR A 349 0.00 -5.34 20.87
C THR A 349 1.09 -4.30 20.68
N GLN A 350 1.74 -4.27 19.51
CA GLN A 350 2.67 -3.21 19.15
C GLN A 350 1.98 -1.85 19.07
N THR A 351 0.82 -1.80 18.40
CA THR A 351 -0.01 -0.58 18.31
C THR A 351 -0.42 -0.10 19.69
N PHE A 352 -0.88 -1.00 20.57
CA PHE A 352 -1.23 -0.66 21.95
C PHE A 352 -0.04 -0.08 22.73
N ASN A 353 1.13 -0.72 22.63
CA ASN A 353 2.34 -0.27 23.33
C ASN A 353 2.81 1.11 22.83
N ASP A 354 2.67 1.38 21.53
CA ASP A 354 2.95 2.68 20.93
C ASP A 354 2.00 3.76 21.48
N GLN A 355 0.69 3.48 21.50
CA GLN A 355 -0.33 4.38 22.03
C GLN A 355 -0.17 4.68 23.53
N MET A 356 0.31 3.72 24.31
CA MET A 356 0.59 3.90 25.74
C MET A 356 1.93 4.61 26.01
N GLY A 357 2.70 4.93 24.97
CA GLY A 357 4.02 5.55 25.09
C GLY A 357 5.10 4.63 25.65
N TYR A 358 4.86 3.30 25.68
CA TYR A 358 5.86 2.31 26.08
C TYR A 358 6.96 2.16 25.04
N ILE A 359 6.64 2.45 23.78
CA ILE A 359 7.59 2.48 22.67
C ILE A 359 7.95 3.94 22.39
N GLN A 360 9.14 4.36 22.83
CA GLN A 360 9.75 5.59 22.34
C GLN A 360 10.63 5.26 21.13
N LYS A 361 10.77 6.20 20.19
CA LYS A 361 11.49 6.01 18.91
C LYS A 361 12.92 5.45 19.09
N ASP A 362 13.56 5.76 20.22
CA ASP A 362 14.93 5.34 20.53
C ASP A 362 15.03 4.00 21.30
N ASN A 363 13.89 3.46 21.77
CA ASN A 363 13.83 2.24 22.58
C ASN A 363 13.65 0.96 21.74
N VAL A 364 13.19 1.07 20.49
CA VAL A 364 13.10 -0.06 19.56
C VAL A 364 14.41 -0.16 18.80
N LYS A 365 15.19 -1.19 19.12
CA LYS A 365 16.49 -1.44 18.51
C LYS A 365 16.31 -2.39 17.33
N LEU A 366 16.55 -1.87 16.12
CA LEU A 366 16.65 -2.68 14.92
C LEU A 366 17.98 -3.45 14.92
N LEU A 367 17.93 -4.70 14.48
CA LEU A 367 19.09 -5.57 14.33
C LEU A 367 19.69 -5.45 12.92
N GLY A 368 20.81 -6.13 12.67
CA GLY A 368 21.55 -6.03 11.41
C GLY A 368 20.76 -6.54 10.19
N GLU A 369 19.82 -7.44 10.42
CA GLU A 369 18.85 -8.01 9.48
C GLU A 369 17.71 -7.04 9.09
N ASP A 370 17.44 -6.03 9.92
CA ASP A 370 16.31 -5.12 9.79
C ASP A 370 16.61 -3.90 8.91
N LYS A 371 17.71 -3.92 8.15
CA LYS A 371 18.13 -2.78 7.31
C LYS A 371 17.05 -2.32 6.34
N MET A 372 16.26 -3.24 5.77
CA MET A 372 15.13 -2.87 4.90
C MET A 372 14.07 -2.08 5.66
N VAL A 373 13.73 -2.52 6.87
CA VAL A 373 12.78 -1.85 7.78
C VAL A 373 13.30 -0.46 8.15
N GLN A 374 14.59 -0.32 8.43
CA GLN A 374 15.20 0.98 8.71
C GLN A 374 15.03 1.96 7.53
N TYR A 375 15.34 1.52 6.30
CA TYR A 375 15.16 2.37 5.11
C TYR A 375 13.70 2.75 4.86
N TYR A 376 12.77 1.83 5.13
CA TYR A 376 11.35 2.12 5.08
C TYR A 376 10.96 3.21 6.08
N TRP A 377 11.39 3.10 7.34
CA TRP A 377 11.09 4.13 8.36
C TRP A 377 11.72 5.48 8.04
N ASP A 378 12.95 5.53 7.57
CA ASP A 378 13.61 6.77 7.12
C ASP A 378 12.79 7.48 6.03
N TRP A 379 12.34 6.73 5.03
CA TRP A 379 11.48 7.24 3.96
C TRP A 379 10.12 7.71 4.51
N LEU A 380 9.46 6.87 5.31
CA LEU A 380 8.12 7.17 5.84
C LEU A 380 8.14 8.44 6.69
N GLN A 381 9.13 8.59 7.57
CA GLN A 381 9.27 9.76 8.42
C GLN A 381 9.49 11.03 7.60
N ASN A 382 10.31 10.96 6.55
CA ASN A 382 10.49 12.09 5.63
C ASN A 382 9.18 12.45 4.93
N ALA A 383 8.48 11.45 4.38
CA ALA A 383 7.23 11.65 3.66
C ALA A 383 6.12 12.19 4.57
N LEU A 384 5.98 11.68 5.80
CA LEU A 384 5.05 12.21 6.80
C LEU A 384 5.35 13.68 7.14
N ASN A 385 6.61 14.04 7.35
CA ASN A 385 7.00 15.42 7.67
C ASN A 385 6.71 16.39 6.52
N LYS A 386 6.91 15.94 5.29
CA LYS A 386 6.74 16.75 4.08
C LYS A 386 5.27 16.92 3.68
N GLU A 387 4.51 15.84 3.71
CA GLU A 387 3.17 15.77 3.08
C GLU A 387 2.02 15.78 4.08
N LYS A 388 2.27 15.40 5.34
CA LYS A 388 1.32 15.46 6.46
C LYS A 388 -0.10 14.99 6.09
N PRO A 389 -0.26 13.79 5.52
CA PRO A 389 -1.54 13.37 4.96
C PRO A 389 -2.66 13.26 6.01
N TRP A 390 -2.31 13.03 7.28
CA TRP A 390 -3.24 12.98 8.40
C TRP A 390 -3.81 14.35 8.79
N ASP A 391 -3.13 15.44 8.45
CA ASP A 391 -3.56 16.81 8.76
C ASP A 391 -4.59 17.33 7.74
N ILE A 392 -4.75 16.64 6.61
CA ILE A 392 -5.69 16.97 5.54
C ILE A 392 -7.14 16.79 6.03
N HIS A 393 -7.41 15.68 6.71
CA HIS A 393 -8.72 15.30 7.25
C HIS A 393 -8.60 14.80 8.69
N PRO A 394 -8.33 15.72 9.64
CA PRO A 394 -8.16 15.36 11.03
C PRO A 394 -9.50 14.93 11.64
N THR A 395 -9.46 13.91 12.50
CA THR A 395 -10.61 13.42 13.27
C THR A 395 -10.33 13.60 14.76
N ASN A 396 -11.35 13.86 15.57
CA ASN A 396 -11.26 13.93 17.02
C ASN A 396 -12.43 13.18 17.68
N SER A 397 -12.52 13.22 19.01
CA SER A 397 -13.55 12.52 19.79
C SER A 397 -14.99 12.99 19.51
N LEU A 398 -15.17 14.16 18.89
CA LEU A 398 -16.47 14.69 18.47
C LEU A 398 -16.80 14.34 17.01
N THR A 399 -15.86 13.78 16.25
CA THR A 399 -16.10 13.32 14.89
C THR A 399 -16.99 12.07 14.92
N ASN A 400 -18.05 12.06 14.10
CA ASN A 400 -18.96 10.93 14.01
C ASN A 400 -18.28 9.69 13.35
N SER A 401 -18.60 8.48 13.81
CA SER A 401 -18.05 7.21 13.33
C SER A 401 -18.69 6.64 12.06
N VAL A 402 -19.64 7.33 11.40
CA VAL A 402 -20.37 6.81 10.23
C VAL A 402 -19.46 6.21 9.14
N HIS A 403 -18.31 6.83 8.86
CA HIS A 403 -17.34 6.31 7.90
C HIS A 403 -16.35 5.31 8.52
N ASP A 404 -16.12 5.38 9.83
CA ASP A 404 -15.26 4.49 10.58
C ASP A 404 -15.82 3.07 10.64
N ASP A 405 -17.12 2.95 10.91
CA ASP A 405 -17.82 1.66 11.04
C ASP A 405 -17.92 0.90 9.71
N ARG A 406 -17.70 1.58 8.58
CA ARG A 406 -17.86 1.02 7.21
C ARG A 406 -16.57 0.92 6.41
N GLY A 407 -15.51 1.64 6.82
CA GLY A 407 -14.21 1.57 6.14
C GLY A 407 -13.60 0.17 6.20
N MET A 408 -13.82 -0.56 7.30
CA MET A 408 -13.39 -1.95 7.47
C MET A 408 -14.52 -2.92 7.13
N GLN A 409 -14.27 -3.78 6.16
CA GLN A 409 -15.13 -4.88 5.72
C GLN A 409 -14.73 -6.21 6.37
N TYR A 410 -13.45 -6.45 6.60
CA TYR A 410 -12.91 -7.78 6.96
C TYR A 410 -11.80 -7.75 8.02
N PRO A 411 -12.11 -7.33 9.27
CA PRO A 411 -11.10 -7.39 10.33
C PRO A 411 -10.79 -8.83 10.76
N PRO A 412 -9.52 -9.24 11.00
CA PRO A 412 -9.17 -10.57 11.51
C PRO A 412 -9.88 -10.94 12.82
N GLU A 413 -10.16 -9.94 13.66
CA GLU A 413 -11.01 -10.03 14.85
C GLU A 413 -12.43 -10.54 14.55
N ASN A 414 -12.91 -10.32 13.33
CA ASN A 414 -14.19 -10.79 12.85
C ASN A 414 -14.01 -12.01 11.94
N PRO A 415 -14.09 -13.25 12.47
CA PRO A 415 -13.77 -14.47 11.73
C PRO A 415 -14.78 -14.80 10.63
N ASN A 416 -15.74 -13.92 10.34
CA ASN A 416 -16.81 -14.10 9.36
C ASN A 416 -16.32 -14.61 8.00
N MET A 417 -15.22 -14.08 7.45
CA MET A 417 -14.72 -14.54 6.15
C MET A 417 -14.10 -15.93 6.23
N ALA A 418 -13.34 -16.23 7.29
CA ALA A 418 -12.83 -17.56 7.54
C ALA A 418 -13.96 -18.58 7.71
N ILE A 419 -15.00 -18.24 8.48
CA ILE A 419 -16.21 -19.07 8.67
C ILE A 419 -16.96 -19.27 7.36
N LYS A 420 -17.22 -18.19 6.60
CA LYS A 420 -17.88 -18.27 5.28
C LYS A 420 -17.07 -19.13 4.31
N ASN A 421 -15.74 -18.99 4.30
CA ASN A 421 -14.87 -19.79 3.46
C ASN A 421 -14.88 -21.28 3.87
N ASN A 422 -14.82 -21.58 5.16
CA ASN A 422 -14.90 -22.95 5.68
C ASN A 422 -16.26 -23.59 5.38
N ARG A 423 -17.37 -22.87 5.57
CA ARG A 423 -18.70 -23.33 5.16
C ARG A 423 -18.76 -23.64 3.66
N LYS A 424 -18.19 -22.79 2.81
CA LYS A 424 -18.10 -23.05 1.36
C LYS A 424 -17.29 -24.30 1.04
N ILE A 425 -16.18 -24.55 1.74
CA ILE A 425 -15.37 -25.78 1.59
C ILE A 425 -16.25 -27.00 1.90
N ILE A 426 -16.90 -27.01 3.07
CA ILE A 426 -17.74 -28.13 3.52
C ILE A 426 -18.88 -28.39 2.53
N ILE A 427 -19.65 -27.35 2.16
CA ILE A 427 -20.77 -27.47 1.21
C ILE A 427 -20.28 -28.05 -0.12
N LYS A 428 -19.17 -27.54 -0.66
CA LYS A 428 -18.63 -28.03 -1.92
C LYS A 428 -18.07 -29.45 -1.83
N LEU A 429 -17.55 -29.88 -0.68
CA LEU A 429 -17.14 -31.27 -0.48
C LEU A 429 -18.35 -32.20 -0.43
N LEU A 430 -19.39 -31.82 0.34
CA LEU A 430 -20.63 -32.58 0.45
C LEU A 430 -21.33 -32.73 -0.90
N THR A 431 -21.46 -31.65 -1.69
CA THR A 431 -22.07 -31.75 -3.03
C THR A 431 -21.30 -32.67 -3.97
N ARG A 432 -19.96 -32.72 -3.89
CA ARG A 432 -19.15 -33.65 -4.70
C ARG A 432 -19.25 -35.09 -4.24
N LEU A 433 -19.47 -35.35 -2.97
CA LEU A 433 -19.71 -36.71 -2.45
C LEU A 433 -21.12 -37.20 -2.78
N LEU A 434 -22.11 -36.31 -2.69
CA LEU A 434 -23.52 -36.66 -2.89
C LEU A 434 -23.94 -36.74 -4.37
N PHE A 435 -23.27 -36.02 -5.27
CA PHE A 435 -23.63 -36.01 -6.69
C PHE A 435 -23.46 -37.38 -7.38
N PRO A 436 -22.33 -38.12 -7.21
CA PRO A 436 -22.20 -39.46 -7.76
C PRO A 436 -23.22 -40.44 -7.17
N ILE A 437 -23.50 -40.33 -5.86
CA ILE A 437 -24.47 -41.19 -5.16
C ILE A 437 -25.88 -40.96 -5.71
N SER A 438 -26.27 -39.70 -5.89
CA SER A 438 -27.58 -39.33 -6.44
C SER A 438 -27.72 -39.72 -7.91
N PHE A 439 -26.64 -39.62 -8.68
CA PHE A 439 -26.62 -40.05 -10.08
C PHE A 439 -26.74 -41.57 -10.21
N ILE A 440 -26.08 -42.35 -9.36
CA ILE A 440 -26.22 -43.81 -9.31
C ILE A 440 -27.65 -44.20 -8.89
N LEU A 441 -28.23 -43.53 -7.89
CA LEU A 441 -29.62 -43.77 -7.47
C LEU A 441 -30.68 -43.41 -8.52
N LEU A 442 -30.36 -42.53 -9.48
CA LEU A 442 -31.23 -42.20 -10.62
C LEU A 442 -31.12 -43.19 -11.78
N LEU A 443 -30.04 -43.99 -11.81
CA LEU A 443 -29.80 -45.02 -12.83
C LEU A 443 -30.31 -46.41 -12.42
N ILE A 444 -30.64 -46.59 -11.14
CA ILE A 444 -31.30 -47.77 -10.55
C ILE A 444 -32.80 -47.47 -10.50
#